data_AF-A0A7C7MF12-F1
#
_entry.id   AF-A0A7C7MF12-F1
#
_cell.length_a   1.000
_cell.length_b   1.000
_cell.length_c   1.000
_cell.angle_alpha   90.00
_cell.angle_beta   90.00
_cell.angle_gamma   90.00
#
_symmetry.space_group_name_H-M   'P 1'
#
loop_
_entity.id
_entity.type
_entity.pdbx_description
1 polymer ?
#
loop_
_entity_poly.entity_id
_entity_poly.type
_entity_poly.pdbx_seq_one_letter_code
_entity_poly.pdbx_strand_id
1 'polypeptide(L)'
;QNGNDLTVYEDDGDAWDFPIDYKKHIAGQFELKESECSTDGPKVIMRQKRAFGKSVLNQDIILIDGSRRLDFVTYVDWKEDNKMLRTAFPVDIHTTESTSEIQFGYVKRPNHNNTKWESRQFEIVAHKWIDLSQPDYGVALMNDCKYGHNVEGNVLDINLLRSPNWPDPTADRAEHDFTYSLFPHAGNHVQGNVVKNAYELNVSVELHTIETQEGSIPA
;
A
#
# COMPACT_ATOMS: atom_id res chain seq x y z
N GLN A 1 8.01 3.78 -16.54
CA GLN A 1 8.42 3.05 -15.32
C GLN A 1 7.28 2.10 -14.95
N ASN A 2 7.57 0.99 -14.27
CA ASN A 2 6.56 0.01 -13.86
C ASN A 2 6.04 0.37 -12.46
N GLY A 3 4.75 0.15 -12.18
CA GLY A 3 4.17 0.27 -10.84
C GLY A 3 4.05 -1.10 -10.16
N ASN A 4 3.76 -1.10 -8.87
CA ASN A 4 3.70 -2.30 -8.01
C ASN A 4 5.03 -3.08 -8.01
N ASP A 5 6.14 -2.34 -7.87
CA ASP A 5 7.47 -2.92 -7.84
C ASP A 5 7.80 -3.48 -6.45
N LEU A 6 7.65 -4.81 -6.31
CA LEU A 6 7.92 -5.56 -5.07
C LEU A 6 9.43 -5.79 -4.89
N THR A 7 10.06 -4.85 -4.18
CA THR A 7 11.50 -4.87 -3.92
C THR A 7 11.80 -5.25 -2.47
N VAL A 8 12.80 -6.12 -2.29
CA VAL A 8 13.32 -6.54 -1.00
C VAL A 8 14.65 -5.84 -0.75
N TYR A 9 14.76 -5.19 0.41
CA TYR A 9 15.96 -4.52 0.89
C TYR A 9 16.56 -5.29 2.07
N GLU A 10 17.87 -5.17 2.24
CA GLU A 10 18.54 -5.54 3.49
C GLU A 10 18.07 -4.61 4.61
N ASP A 11 17.78 -5.18 5.77
CA ASP A 11 17.39 -4.45 6.98
C ASP A 11 18.29 -4.88 8.15
N ASP A 12 19.44 -4.23 8.26
CA ASP A 12 20.40 -4.41 9.36
C ASP A 12 19.98 -3.66 10.65
N GLY A 13 18.75 -3.17 10.69
CA GLY A 13 18.16 -2.48 11.83
C GLY A 13 17.61 -3.44 12.89
N ASP A 14 16.90 -2.86 13.86
CA ASP A 14 16.16 -3.59 14.87
C ASP A 14 14.66 -3.30 14.78
N ALA A 15 13.88 -3.75 15.77
CA ALA A 15 12.43 -3.52 15.79
C ALA A 15 12.02 -2.04 15.86
N TRP A 16 12.92 -1.13 16.26
CA TRP A 16 12.64 0.30 16.39
C TRP A 16 13.19 1.11 15.22
N ASP A 17 14.42 0.82 14.78
CA ASP A 17 15.13 1.61 13.78
C ASP A 17 15.57 0.78 12.57
N PHE A 18 15.78 1.44 11.45
CA PHE A 18 16.44 0.88 10.26
C PHE A 18 17.33 1.93 9.57
N PRO A 19 18.36 1.50 8.82
CA PRO A 19 19.29 2.42 8.18
C PRO A 19 18.59 3.38 7.21
N ILE A 20 18.90 4.68 7.30
CA ILE A 20 18.35 5.71 6.38
C ILE A 20 18.68 5.44 4.91
N ASP A 21 19.77 4.73 4.64
CA ASP A 21 20.24 4.38 3.31
C ASP A 21 19.91 2.94 2.89
N TYR A 22 18.93 2.29 3.54
CA TYR A 22 18.43 0.95 3.19
C TYR A 22 18.16 0.77 1.68
N LYS A 23 17.69 1.84 1.00
CA LYS A 23 17.42 1.83 -0.45
C LYS A 23 18.66 1.53 -1.31
N LYS A 24 19.87 1.72 -0.80
CA LYS A 24 21.13 1.37 -1.48
C LYS A 24 21.46 -0.11 -1.37
N HIS A 25 20.82 -0.83 -0.46
CA HIS A 25 21.09 -2.22 -0.12
C HIS A 25 19.93 -3.10 -0.59
N ILE A 26 19.78 -3.24 -1.92
CA ILE A 26 18.76 -4.10 -2.51
C ILE A 26 19.20 -5.56 -2.35
N ALA A 27 18.39 -6.36 -1.67
CA ALA A 27 18.56 -7.80 -1.54
C ALA A 27 18.03 -8.55 -2.78
N GLY A 28 16.99 -8.02 -3.41
CA GLY A 28 16.46 -8.50 -4.69
C GLY A 28 15.00 -8.13 -4.90
N GLN A 29 14.33 -8.86 -5.78
CA GLN A 29 12.92 -8.65 -6.13
C GLN A 29 12.19 -9.98 -6.22
N PHE A 30 10.87 -9.95 -6.00
CA PHE A 30 10.02 -11.12 -6.15
C PHE A 30 9.87 -11.53 -7.63
N GLU A 31 10.40 -12.69 -7.97
CA GLU A 31 10.35 -13.24 -9.33
C GLU A 31 8.96 -13.80 -9.63
N LEU A 32 8.36 -13.39 -10.75
CA LEU A 32 7.07 -13.90 -11.20
C LEU A 32 7.19 -15.36 -11.65
N LYS A 33 6.40 -16.24 -11.05
CA LYS A 33 6.37 -17.68 -11.36
C LYS A 33 5.14 -18.05 -12.17
N GLU A 34 3.98 -17.54 -11.77
CA GLU A 34 2.70 -17.81 -12.42
C GLU A 34 1.89 -16.52 -12.51
N SER A 35 1.12 -16.39 -13.59
CA SER A 35 0.21 -15.26 -13.80
C SER A 35 -1.03 -15.78 -14.52
N GLU A 36 -2.19 -15.59 -13.92
CA GLU A 36 -3.48 -15.96 -14.49
C GLU A 36 -4.46 -14.79 -14.39
N CYS A 37 -5.38 -14.70 -15.36
CA CYS A 37 -6.41 -13.68 -15.38
C CYS A 37 -7.77 -14.37 -15.35
N SER A 38 -8.67 -13.87 -14.52
CA SER A 38 -10.03 -14.36 -14.38
C SER A 38 -11.02 -13.22 -14.17
N THR A 39 -12.31 -13.55 -14.26
CA THR A 39 -13.40 -12.60 -14.03
C THR A 39 -14.38 -13.21 -13.05
N ASP A 40 -14.82 -12.43 -12.05
CA ASP A 40 -15.83 -12.82 -11.07
C ASP A 40 -16.86 -11.70 -10.94
N GLY A 41 -18.02 -11.88 -11.57
CA GLY A 41 -19.05 -10.85 -11.66
C GLY A 41 -18.49 -9.54 -12.23
N PRO A 42 -18.55 -8.41 -11.48
CA PRO A 42 -18.01 -7.12 -11.94
C PRO A 42 -16.49 -6.99 -11.77
N LYS A 43 -15.79 -8.02 -11.28
CA LYS A 43 -14.35 -7.96 -10.99
C LYS A 43 -13.54 -8.61 -12.11
N VAL A 44 -12.48 -7.94 -12.54
CA VAL A 44 -11.36 -8.54 -13.28
C VAL A 44 -10.22 -8.75 -12.31
N ILE A 45 -9.67 -9.97 -12.27
CA ILE A 45 -8.66 -10.38 -11.30
C ILE A 45 -7.45 -10.90 -12.06
N MET A 46 -6.30 -10.26 -11.86
CA MET A 46 -5.00 -10.78 -12.28
C MET A 46 -4.31 -11.38 -11.06
N ARG A 47 -4.27 -12.71 -10.96
CA ARG A 47 -3.58 -13.42 -9.90
C ARG A 47 -2.15 -13.69 -10.30
N GLN A 48 -1.22 -13.33 -9.41
CA GLN A 48 0.21 -13.54 -9.60
C GLN A 48 0.79 -14.30 -8.42
N LYS A 49 1.59 -15.31 -8.72
CA LYS A 49 2.42 -16.01 -7.74
C LYS A 49 3.87 -15.66 -7.98
N ARG A 50 4.54 -15.21 -6.92
CA ARG A 50 5.93 -14.78 -6.96
C ARG A 50 6.73 -15.46 -5.86
N ALA A 51 8.03 -15.56 -6.05
CA ALA A 51 8.95 -16.13 -5.07
C ALA A 51 10.18 -15.26 -4.87
N PHE A 52 10.69 -15.22 -3.64
CA PHE A 52 11.95 -14.62 -3.27
C PHE A 52 12.55 -15.44 -2.12
N GLY A 53 13.78 -15.94 -2.27
CA GLY A 53 14.43 -16.75 -1.23
C GLY A 53 13.58 -17.97 -0.83
N LYS A 54 13.15 -18.00 0.43
CA LYS A 54 12.27 -19.04 1.01
C LYS A 54 10.80 -18.61 1.06
N SER A 55 10.51 -17.39 0.64
CA SER A 55 9.21 -16.74 0.76
C SER A 55 8.40 -16.81 -0.53
N VAL A 56 7.08 -16.89 -0.38
CA VAL A 56 6.12 -16.95 -1.49
C VAL A 56 5.09 -15.84 -1.31
N LEU A 57 4.78 -15.14 -2.40
CA LEU A 57 3.78 -14.08 -2.43
C LEU A 57 2.73 -14.42 -3.48
N ASN A 58 1.46 -14.46 -3.05
CA ASN A 58 0.30 -14.58 -3.92
C ASN A 58 -0.44 -13.25 -3.87
N GLN A 59 -0.68 -12.64 -5.03
CA GLN A 59 -1.35 -11.36 -5.10
C GLN A 59 -2.44 -11.38 -6.16
N ASP A 60 -3.65 -10.99 -5.75
CA ASP A 60 -4.78 -10.74 -6.62
C ASP A 60 -4.85 -9.23 -6.88
N ILE A 61 -4.58 -8.84 -8.12
CA ILE A 61 -4.72 -7.46 -8.59
C ILE A 61 -6.13 -7.32 -9.18
N ILE A 62 -6.99 -6.58 -8.49
CA ILE A 62 -8.43 -6.55 -8.73
C ILE A 62 -8.86 -5.17 -9.22
N LEU A 63 -9.55 -5.16 -10.36
CA LEU A 63 -10.28 -3.99 -10.85
C LEU A 63 -11.77 -4.31 -10.86
N ILE A 64 -12.58 -3.41 -10.32
CA ILE A 64 -14.04 -3.59 -10.23
C ILE A 64 -14.72 -2.61 -11.18
N ASP A 65 -15.70 -3.08 -11.94
CA ASP A 65 -16.52 -2.23 -12.80
C ASP A 65 -17.16 -1.08 -12.00
N GLY A 66 -17.14 0.13 -12.59
CA GLY A 66 -17.58 1.36 -11.93
C GLY A 66 -16.60 1.95 -10.89
N SER A 67 -15.50 1.28 -10.54
CA SER A 67 -14.46 1.80 -9.64
C SER A 67 -13.19 2.18 -10.38
N ARG A 68 -12.55 3.29 -9.97
CA ARG A 68 -11.19 3.64 -10.44
C ARG A 68 -10.09 3.03 -9.58
N ARG A 69 -10.45 2.41 -8.46
CA ARG A 69 -9.52 1.84 -7.48
C ARG A 69 -9.02 0.48 -7.96
N LEU A 70 -7.70 0.30 -7.94
CA LEU A 70 -7.03 -0.96 -8.21
C LEU A 70 -6.58 -1.55 -6.87
N ASP A 71 -7.15 -2.68 -6.48
CA ASP A 71 -6.89 -3.34 -5.19
C ASP A 71 -5.82 -4.43 -5.36
N PHE A 72 -4.85 -4.50 -4.44
CA PHE A 72 -3.79 -5.49 -4.39
C PHE A 72 -3.97 -6.35 -3.14
N VAL A 73 -4.79 -7.38 -3.25
CA VAL A 73 -5.05 -8.33 -2.15
C VAL A 73 -3.87 -9.30 -2.10
N THR A 74 -3.08 -9.21 -1.04
CA THR A 74 -1.76 -9.85 -0.98
C THR A 74 -1.68 -10.81 0.20
N TYR A 75 -1.35 -12.06 -0.12
CA TYR A 75 -0.92 -13.07 0.83
C TYR A 75 0.60 -13.28 0.69
N VAL A 76 1.32 -13.31 1.81
CA VAL A 76 2.77 -13.57 1.83
C VAL A 76 3.09 -14.58 2.92
N ASP A 77 3.71 -15.71 2.55
CA ASP A 77 4.41 -16.61 3.46
C ASP A 77 5.85 -16.09 3.59
N TRP A 78 6.09 -15.26 4.61
CA TRP A 78 7.33 -14.53 4.82
C TRP A 78 8.30 -15.32 5.71
N LYS A 79 9.46 -15.67 5.17
CA LYS A 79 10.46 -16.53 5.84
C LYS A 79 11.88 -15.95 5.82
N GLU A 80 12.03 -14.71 5.38
CA GLU A 80 13.34 -14.06 5.33
C GLU A 80 13.74 -13.47 6.69
N ASP A 81 15.05 -13.30 6.87
CA ASP A 81 15.66 -12.71 8.07
C ASP A 81 16.38 -11.40 7.70
N ASN A 82 16.22 -10.36 8.51
CA ASN A 82 16.84 -9.04 8.32
C ASN A 82 16.53 -8.47 6.93
N LYS A 83 15.26 -8.56 6.52
CA LYS A 83 14.77 -8.04 5.24
C LYS A 83 13.57 -7.13 5.43
N MET A 84 13.47 -6.18 4.50
CA MET A 84 12.33 -5.27 4.35
C MET A 84 11.71 -5.43 2.96
N LEU A 85 10.44 -5.78 2.90
CA LEU A 85 9.65 -5.82 1.67
C LEU A 85 8.87 -4.51 1.51
N ARG A 86 9.04 -3.85 0.36
CA ARG A 86 8.27 -2.65 -0.01
C ARG A 86 7.67 -2.80 -1.39
N THR A 87 6.65 -1.99 -1.66
CA THR A 87 6.14 -1.81 -3.02
C THR A 87 6.13 -0.33 -3.38
N ALA A 88 6.55 -0.03 -4.61
CA ALA A 88 6.66 1.33 -5.12
C ALA A 88 5.80 1.54 -6.38
N PHE A 89 5.28 2.75 -6.48
CA PHE A 89 4.42 3.24 -7.56
C PHE A 89 4.93 4.60 -8.03
N PRO A 90 5.78 4.61 -9.07
CA PRO A 90 6.08 5.84 -9.78
C PRO A 90 4.83 6.32 -10.54
N VAL A 91 4.36 7.52 -10.23
CA VAL A 91 3.18 8.14 -10.84
C VAL A 91 3.58 9.36 -11.64
N ASP A 92 2.79 9.74 -12.64
CA ASP A 92 3.07 10.93 -13.46
C ASP A 92 2.37 12.16 -12.89
N ILE A 93 2.73 12.54 -11.65
CA ILE A 93 2.19 13.71 -10.94
C ILE A 93 3.32 14.66 -10.60
N HIS A 94 3.16 15.94 -10.96
CA HIS A 94 4.12 16.97 -10.62
C HIS A 94 3.62 17.84 -9.45
N THR A 95 4.20 17.65 -8.28
CA THR A 95 3.93 18.44 -7.07
C THR A 95 5.18 18.49 -6.20
N THR A 96 5.25 19.46 -5.28
CA THR A 96 6.33 19.61 -4.28
C THR A 96 5.95 19.06 -2.91
N GLU A 97 4.73 18.57 -2.75
CA GLU A 97 4.20 18.08 -1.48
C GLU A 97 3.29 16.86 -1.68
N SER A 98 3.31 15.97 -0.70
CA SER A 98 2.36 14.88 -0.53
C SER A 98 1.39 15.20 0.59
N THR A 99 0.16 14.70 0.48
CA THR A 99 -0.85 14.79 1.54
C THR A 99 -1.02 13.42 2.17
N SER A 100 -0.99 13.32 3.50
CA SER A 100 -1.13 12.05 4.20
C SER A 100 -2.18 12.13 5.30
N GLU A 101 -2.93 11.05 5.48
CA GLU A 101 -3.90 10.96 6.57
C GLU A 101 -3.22 10.92 7.94
N ILE A 102 -3.82 11.66 8.89
CA ILE A 102 -3.53 11.59 10.33
C ILE A 102 -4.85 11.45 11.09
N GLN A 103 -4.79 11.30 12.41
CA GLN A 103 -5.98 11.30 13.25
C GLN A 103 -6.82 12.56 12.98
N PHE A 104 -8.07 12.34 12.54
CA PHE A 104 -9.06 13.40 12.31
C PHE A 104 -8.65 14.49 11.31
N GLY A 105 -7.74 14.20 10.38
CA GLY A 105 -7.31 15.18 9.39
C GLY A 105 -6.25 14.65 8.43
N TYR A 106 -5.53 15.59 7.82
CA TYR A 106 -4.39 15.30 6.97
C TYR A 106 -3.29 16.32 7.21
N VAL A 107 -2.07 15.94 6.84
CA VAL A 107 -0.90 16.81 6.87
C VAL A 107 -0.22 16.80 5.51
N LYS A 108 0.35 17.95 5.14
CA LYS A 108 1.15 18.09 3.93
C LYS A 108 2.63 18.00 4.28
N ARG A 109 3.39 17.23 3.52
CA ARG A 109 4.83 17.06 3.70
C ARG A 109 5.55 17.29 2.37
N PRO A 110 6.71 17.95 2.35
CA PRO A 110 7.53 18.02 1.16
C PRO A 110 7.85 16.60 0.64
N ASN A 111 7.82 16.42 -0.68
CA ASN A 111 8.24 15.16 -1.33
C ASN A 111 9.69 15.23 -1.87
N HIS A 112 10.47 16.20 -1.41
CA HIS A 112 11.85 16.45 -1.84
C HIS A 112 12.77 16.53 -0.62
N ASN A 113 14.07 16.30 -0.82
CA ASN A 113 15.06 16.20 0.24
C ASN A 113 16.05 17.39 0.24
N ASN A 114 15.56 18.62 0.06
CA ASN A 114 16.38 19.83 -0.07
C ASN A 114 17.01 20.25 1.26
N THR A 115 16.33 19.99 2.38
CA THR A 115 16.86 20.27 3.72
C THR A 115 17.20 18.98 4.49
N LYS A 116 18.07 19.10 5.50
CA LYS A 116 18.37 17.99 6.42
C LYS A 116 17.17 17.51 7.23
N TRP A 117 16.11 18.32 7.33
CA TRP A 117 14.88 17.93 8.00
C TRP A 117 14.00 17.10 7.08
N GLU A 118 13.88 17.53 5.83
CA GLU A 118 13.16 16.80 4.78
C GLU A 118 13.82 15.46 4.51
N SER A 119 15.15 15.40 4.40
CA SER A 119 15.88 14.15 4.17
C SER A 119 15.69 13.11 5.28
N ARG A 120 15.20 13.50 6.46
CA ARG A 120 14.88 12.59 7.56
C ARG A 120 13.46 12.02 7.50
N GLN A 121 12.63 12.49 6.57
CA GLN A 121 11.28 11.97 6.31
C GLN A 121 11.32 10.83 5.28
N PHE A 122 12.37 10.00 5.31
CA PHE A 122 12.54 8.84 4.43
C PHE A 122 11.55 7.70 4.73
N GLU A 123 10.89 7.79 5.89
CA GLU A 123 9.72 7.01 6.28
C GLU A 123 8.78 7.95 7.04
N ILE A 124 7.51 7.97 6.65
CA ILE A 124 6.45 8.75 7.27
C ILE A 124 5.30 7.85 7.67
N VAL A 125 4.64 8.21 8.76
CA VAL A 125 3.39 7.57 9.16
C VAL A 125 2.21 8.16 8.40
N ALA A 126 1.35 7.28 7.90
CA ALA A 126 0.01 7.60 7.41
C ALA A 126 -0.95 6.47 7.79
N HIS A 127 -2.20 6.82 8.08
CA HIS A 127 -3.17 5.85 8.60
C HIS A 127 -3.72 4.94 7.50
N LYS A 128 -4.53 5.48 6.58
CA LYS A 128 -5.16 4.68 5.50
C LYS A 128 -4.73 5.12 4.12
N TRP A 129 -4.19 6.32 3.96
CA TRP A 129 -3.82 6.85 2.65
C TRP A 129 -2.72 7.91 2.66
N ILE A 130 -1.99 7.95 1.56
CA ILE A 130 -1.13 9.04 1.10
C ILE A 130 -1.54 9.44 -0.32
N ASP A 131 -1.30 10.69 -0.69
CA ASP A 131 -1.75 11.26 -1.96
C ASP A 131 -0.72 12.19 -2.58
N LEU A 132 -0.53 12.05 -3.89
CA LEU A 132 0.12 13.04 -4.74
C LEU A 132 -0.91 13.59 -5.72
N SER A 133 -1.17 14.89 -5.61
CA SER A 133 -2.14 15.58 -6.45
C SER A 133 -1.59 16.86 -7.05
N GLN A 134 -2.00 17.11 -8.29
CA GLN A 134 -1.95 18.41 -8.97
C GLN A 134 -3.40 18.92 -9.17
N PRO A 135 -3.62 20.17 -9.64
CA PRO A 135 -4.97 20.76 -9.65
C PRO A 135 -6.04 19.98 -10.43
N ASP A 136 -5.66 19.19 -11.43
CA ASP A 136 -6.57 18.47 -12.33
C ASP A 136 -6.55 16.95 -12.15
N TYR A 137 -5.53 16.39 -11.50
CA TYR A 137 -5.36 14.94 -11.37
C TYR A 137 -4.55 14.56 -10.13
N GLY A 138 -4.82 13.39 -9.57
CA GLY A 138 -4.08 12.86 -8.43
C GLY A 138 -4.09 11.34 -8.39
N VAL A 139 -3.16 10.80 -7.61
CA VAL A 139 -3.08 9.37 -7.32
C VAL A 139 -2.83 9.19 -5.84
N ALA A 140 -3.73 8.45 -5.20
CA ALA A 140 -3.59 8.05 -3.81
C ALA A 140 -3.14 6.58 -3.71
N LEU A 141 -2.29 6.31 -2.73
CA LEU A 141 -1.95 4.96 -2.28
C LEU A 141 -2.64 4.73 -0.93
N MET A 142 -3.45 3.69 -0.85
CA MET A 142 -4.29 3.33 0.30
C MET A 142 -3.86 2.00 0.89
N ASN A 143 -4.20 1.76 2.16
CA ASN A 143 -3.93 0.48 2.84
C ASN A 143 -4.97 0.18 3.93
N ASP A 144 -4.96 -1.07 4.41
CA ASP A 144 -5.76 -1.54 5.55
C ASP A 144 -4.97 -1.65 6.87
N CYS A 145 -3.69 -2.02 6.82
CA CYS A 145 -2.89 -2.34 8.00
C CYS A 145 -1.40 -1.94 7.92
N LYS A 146 -1.01 -1.10 6.95
CA LYS A 146 0.39 -0.74 6.71
C LYS A 146 0.61 0.74 6.97
N TYR A 147 1.48 1.09 7.93
CA TYR A 147 1.60 2.48 8.40
C TYR A 147 2.87 3.20 7.92
N GLY A 148 3.88 2.45 7.49
CA GLY A 148 5.14 3.00 6.99
C GLY A 148 5.06 3.33 5.50
N HIS A 149 5.23 4.60 5.16
CA HIS A 149 5.17 5.09 3.79
C HIS A 149 6.39 5.94 3.47
N ASN A 150 6.72 6.06 2.20
CA ASN A 150 7.72 7.01 1.73
C ASN A 150 7.21 7.70 0.46
N VAL A 151 7.44 9.00 0.34
CA VAL A 151 7.12 9.76 -0.87
C VAL A 151 8.33 10.58 -1.29
N GLU A 152 8.95 10.18 -2.39
CA GLU A 152 10.13 10.84 -2.93
C GLU A 152 9.89 11.20 -4.40
N GLY A 153 9.88 12.51 -4.68
CA GLY A 153 9.45 13.06 -5.95
C GLY A 153 8.03 12.60 -6.31
N ASN A 154 7.94 11.82 -7.39
CA ASN A 154 6.71 11.29 -7.94
C ASN A 154 6.49 9.81 -7.62
N VAL A 155 7.19 9.25 -6.63
CA VAL A 155 7.09 7.84 -6.24
C VAL A 155 6.34 7.72 -4.93
N LEU A 156 5.17 7.06 -4.97
CA LEU A 156 4.45 6.59 -3.79
C LEU A 156 5.00 5.22 -3.41
N ASP A 157 5.40 5.05 -2.16
CA ASP A 157 5.98 3.80 -1.69
C ASP A 157 5.42 3.45 -0.30
N ILE A 158 5.19 2.16 -0.07
CA ILE A 158 4.66 1.63 1.18
C ILE A 158 5.49 0.43 1.65
N ASN A 159 5.81 0.45 2.94
CA ASN A 159 6.46 -0.63 3.65
C ASN A 159 5.45 -1.74 3.93
N LEU A 160 5.71 -2.94 3.40
CA LEU A 160 4.82 -4.08 3.56
C LEU A 160 5.22 -4.93 4.76
N LEU A 161 6.47 -5.38 4.82
CA LEU A 161 6.94 -6.26 5.90
C LEU A 161 8.38 -5.92 6.27
N ARG A 162 8.71 -6.08 7.55
CA ARG A 162 10.08 -6.08 8.06
C ARG A 162 10.28 -7.34 8.89
N SER A 163 11.50 -7.86 8.94
CA SER A 163 11.85 -9.04 9.74
C SER A 163 13.15 -8.82 10.54
N PRO A 164 13.17 -7.80 11.44
CA PRO A 164 14.31 -7.58 12.31
C PRO A 164 14.47 -8.77 13.27
N ASN A 165 15.70 -9.03 13.70
CA ASN A 165 16.00 -10.17 14.59
C ASN A 165 16.06 -9.82 16.08
N TRP A 166 15.90 -8.54 16.43
CA TRP A 166 15.94 -8.05 17.81
C TRP A 166 14.78 -7.09 18.07
N PRO A 167 14.04 -7.25 19.19
CA PRO A 167 14.30 -8.17 20.30
C PRO A 167 13.74 -9.59 20.07
N ASP A 168 12.90 -9.77 19.05
CA ASP A 168 12.31 -11.05 18.66
C ASP A 168 13.06 -11.63 17.45
N PRO A 169 13.76 -12.78 17.59
CA PRO A 169 14.49 -13.43 16.49
C PRO A 169 13.61 -13.92 15.33
N THR A 170 12.29 -13.96 15.52
CA THR A 170 11.32 -14.48 14.55
C THR A 170 10.26 -13.47 14.16
N ALA A 171 10.50 -12.17 14.43
CA ALA A 171 9.55 -11.11 14.14
C ALA A 171 9.04 -11.18 12.70
N ASP A 172 7.71 -11.22 12.56
CA ASP A 172 6.97 -11.26 11.30
C ASP A 172 7.36 -12.38 10.32
N ARG A 173 8.12 -13.40 10.76
CA ARG A 173 8.32 -14.64 10.00
C ARG A 173 7.08 -15.53 10.10
N ALA A 174 6.06 -15.15 9.34
CA ALA A 174 4.75 -15.76 9.38
C ALA A 174 4.03 -15.58 8.05
N GLU A 175 2.81 -16.09 8.00
CA GLU A 175 1.87 -15.81 6.93
C GLU A 175 1.15 -14.50 7.21
N HIS A 176 1.05 -13.63 6.19
CA HIS A 176 0.45 -12.31 6.28
C HIS A 176 -0.57 -12.11 5.18
N ASP A 177 -1.72 -11.56 5.54
CA ASP A 177 -2.74 -11.08 4.62
C ASP A 177 -2.88 -9.57 4.76
N PHE A 178 -2.84 -8.85 3.66
CA PHE A 178 -3.05 -7.40 3.65
C PHE A 178 -3.46 -6.90 2.27
N THR A 179 -4.13 -5.75 2.29
CA THR A 179 -4.57 -5.07 1.07
C THR A 179 -4.04 -3.65 1.03
N TYR A 180 -3.47 -3.30 -0.12
CA TYR A 180 -3.21 -1.92 -0.47
C TYR A 180 -3.85 -1.63 -1.83
N SER A 181 -4.11 -0.36 -2.11
CA SER A 181 -4.82 0.03 -3.33
C SER A 181 -4.21 1.27 -3.94
N LEU A 182 -4.16 1.29 -5.27
CA LEU A 182 -3.83 2.50 -6.02
C LEU A 182 -5.12 3.12 -6.54
N PHE A 183 -5.34 4.40 -6.23
CA PHE A 183 -6.57 5.11 -6.57
C PHE A 183 -6.26 6.40 -7.33
N PRO A 184 -6.29 6.35 -8.67
CA PRO A 184 -6.24 7.56 -9.47
C PRO A 184 -7.57 8.31 -9.38
N HIS A 185 -7.53 9.63 -9.26
CA HIS A 185 -8.73 10.47 -9.15
C HIS A 185 -8.57 11.82 -9.86
N ALA A 186 -9.70 12.52 -10.03
CA ALA A 186 -9.71 13.88 -10.56
C ALA A 186 -9.41 14.90 -9.45
N GLY A 187 -8.70 15.97 -9.80
CA GLY A 187 -8.35 17.05 -8.88
C GLY A 187 -7.53 16.56 -7.68
N ASN A 188 -7.75 17.18 -6.52
CA ASN A 188 -7.05 16.84 -5.27
C ASN A 188 -7.75 15.75 -4.44
N HIS A 189 -7.13 15.31 -3.33
CA HIS A 189 -7.66 14.29 -2.42
C HIS A 189 -9.11 14.53 -1.94
N VAL A 190 -9.54 15.80 -1.80
CA VAL A 190 -10.91 16.15 -1.41
C VAL A 190 -11.86 15.93 -2.58
N GLN A 191 -11.56 16.49 -3.75
CA GLN A 191 -12.38 16.37 -4.96
C GLN A 191 -12.47 14.92 -5.45
N GLY A 192 -11.38 14.18 -5.33
CA GLY A 192 -11.26 12.77 -5.68
C GLY A 192 -11.97 11.83 -4.72
N ASN A 193 -12.50 12.31 -3.59
CA ASN A 193 -13.08 11.48 -2.54
C ASN A 193 -12.11 10.39 -2.04
N VAL A 194 -10.81 10.72 -1.89
CA VAL A 194 -9.78 9.78 -1.44
C VAL A 194 -10.12 9.24 -0.06
N VAL A 195 -10.53 10.12 0.86
CA VAL A 195 -10.95 9.73 2.22
C VAL A 195 -12.06 8.69 2.16
N LYS A 196 -13.14 8.96 1.40
CA LYS A 196 -14.27 8.02 1.26
C LYS A 196 -13.81 6.65 0.75
N ASN A 197 -13.00 6.61 -0.31
CA ASN A 197 -12.51 5.36 -0.89
C ASN A 197 -11.58 4.58 0.05
N ALA A 198 -10.77 5.27 0.85
CA ALA A 198 -9.91 4.66 1.86
C ALA A 198 -10.74 4.05 3.02
N TYR A 199 -11.82 4.71 3.43
CA TYR A 199 -12.75 4.13 4.40
C TYR A 199 -13.52 2.93 3.83
N GLU A 200 -13.98 3.00 2.58
CA GLU A 200 -14.64 1.86 1.91
C GLU A 200 -13.72 0.65 1.74
N LEU A 201 -12.40 0.85 1.64
CA LEU A 201 -11.41 -0.25 1.67
C LEU A 201 -11.34 -0.90 3.06
N ASN A 202 -11.53 -0.11 4.12
CA ASN A 202 -11.31 -0.51 5.51
C ASN A 202 -12.60 -0.96 6.23
N VAL A 203 -13.78 -0.74 5.63
CA VAL A 203 -15.09 -1.07 6.23
C VAL A 203 -15.80 -2.07 5.32
N SER A 204 -15.87 -3.31 5.78
CA SER A 204 -16.51 -4.40 5.03
C SER A 204 -18.03 -4.22 4.98
N VAL A 205 -18.64 -4.65 3.87
CA VAL A 205 -20.09 -4.73 3.74
C VAL A 205 -20.61 -5.88 4.58
N GLU A 206 -21.55 -5.60 5.47
CA GLU A 206 -22.24 -6.63 6.24
C GLU A 206 -23.54 -7.03 5.55
N LEU A 207 -23.71 -8.35 5.37
CA LEU A 207 -24.93 -8.93 4.82
C LEU A 207 -25.70 -9.59 5.95
N HIS A 208 -26.91 -9.10 6.20
CA HIS A 208 -27.82 -9.63 7.21
C HIS A 208 -29.04 -10.24 6.52
N THR A 209 -29.25 -11.54 6.69
CA THR A 209 -30.49 -12.19 6.25
C THR A 209 -31.57 -11.97 7.30
N ILE A 210 -32.72 -11.45 6.86
CA ILE A 210 -33.87 -11.22 7.72
C ILE A 210 -35.06 -12.07 7.27
N GLU A 211 -35.90 -12.48 8.22
CA GLU A 211 -37.20 -13.07 7.93
C GLU A 211 -38.22 -11.97 7.60
N THR A 212 -39.25 -12.33 6.83
CA THR A 212 -40.35 -11.41 6.52
C THR A 212 -41.05 -11.00 7.81
N GLN A 213 -41.10 -9.70 8.06
CA GLN A 213 -41.73 -9.12 9.24
C GLN A 213 -42.51 -7.86 8.87
N GLU A 214 -43.57 -7.56 9.62
CA GLU A 214 -44.21 -6.25 9.52
C GLU A 214 -43.23 -5.17 9.99
N GLY A 215 -42.99 -4.17 9.13
CA GLY A 215 -42.03 -3.10 9.39
C GLY A 215 -42.45 -1.79 8.74
N SER A 216 -41.93 -0.69 9.28
CA SER A 216 -42.17 0.68 8.77
C SER A 216 -41.14 1.12 7.73
N ILE A 217 -40.13 0.28 7.47
CA ILE A 217 -39.05 0.55 6.51
C ILE A 217 -39.50 0.04 5.13
N PRO A 218 -39.18 0.75 4.02
CA PRO A 218 -39.53 0.29 2.68
C PRO A 218 -39.04 -1.14 2.42
N ALA A 219 -39.92 -1.93 1.80
CA ALA A 219 -39.63 -3.28 1.30
C ALA A 219 -38.71 -3.23 0.08
#